data_AF-A0A948FR94-F1
#
_entry.id   AF-A0A948FR94-F1
#
_cell.length_a   1.000
_cell.length_b   1.000
_cell.length_c   1.000
_cell.angle_alpha   90.00
_cell.angle_beta   90.00
_cell.angle_gamma   90.00
#
_symmetry.space_group_name_H-M   'P 1'
#
loop_
_entity.id
_entity.type
_entity.pdbx_description
1 polymer ?
#
loop_
_entity_poly.entity_id
_entity_poly.type
_entity_poly.pdbx_seq_one_letter_code
_entity_poly.pdbx_strand_id
1 'polypeptide(L)'
;MERIDEIGGHDAYNHYPFGWAWAGNTPLRLWKRHAWLGGVRTPLVVGWGARVTDPGGIRGQFCHAVDLFSTVLDAAGIAVPDSVDGVTQQPVDGTSMLAGITDPGAAEHRSLQYFEMMGSRAIYADGWKATTDFVPNQFGEREVMTGSFDFDTDRWSLFRLTDDFSESADVAAEHPETVKRLEELWWAEAGRNQVLPLFEFPDSMAHMHPGAYPQPATATYAPGGGPIQESQLPSTLGGFDLTARIVVPEGDTHRAEGIIAAIGDAHGGWGCYLLEGRLVAAFAMLDGLVRVACDEPDR
;
A
#
# COMPACT_ATOMS: atom_id res chain seq x y z
N MET A 1 24.68 -8.47 17.16
CA MET A 1 23.81 -9.65 17.39
C MET A 1 23.28 -9.74 18.82
N GLU A 2 23.50 -8.75 19.69
CA GLU A 2 23.20 -8.86 21.14
C GLU A 2 21.71 -9.03 21.47
N ARG A 3 20.79 -8.65 20.57
CA ARG A 3 19.34 -8.73 20.73
C ARG A 3 18.67 -9.75 19.80
N ILE A 4 19.39 -10.79 19.38
CA ILE A 4 18.87 -11.76 18.39
C ILE A 4 17.65 -12.53 18.91
N ASP A 5 17.62 -12.86 20.21
CA ASP A 5 16.53 -13.60 20.86
C ASP A 5 15.24 -12.77 21.02
N GLU A 6 15.33 -11.46 20.81
CA GLU A 6 14.19 -10.55 20.88
C GLU A 6 13.47 -10.40 19.52
N ILE A 7 14.08 -10.86 18.43
CA ILE A 7 13.50 -10.77 17.07
C ILE A 7 12.17 -11.52 17.02
N GLY A 8 11.11 -10.84 16.57
CA GLY A 8 9.74 -11.37 16.54
C GLY A 8 9.00 -11.27 17.88
N GLY A 9 9.67 -10.83 18.94
CA GLY A 9 9.04 -10.41 20.19
C GLY A 9 8.49 -8.99 20.13
N HIS A 10 7.92 -8.52 21.24
CA HIS A 10 7.30 -7.19 21.34
C HIS A 10 8.31 -6.04 21.47
N ASP A 11 9.58 -6.35 21.76
CA ASP A 11 10.65 -5.36 21.97
C ASP A 11 11.46 -5.06 20.70
N ALA A 12 11.13 -5.71 19.58
CA ALA A 12 11.84 -5.59 18.31
C ALA A 12 10.91 -5.17 17.16
N TYR A 13 11.31 -4.14 16.43
CA TYR A 13 10.63 -3.65 15.22
C TYR A 13 11.53 -3.82 13.99
N ASN A 14 11.87 -5.08 13.69
CA ASN A 14 12.79 -5.39 12.61
C ASN A 14 12.05 -5.58 11.27
N HIS A 15 12.62 -5.01 10.21
CA HIS A 15 12.26 -5.37 8.84
C HIS A 15 13.16 -6.53 8.37
N TYR A 16 12.62 -7.47 7.59
CA TYR A 16 13.44 -8.53 6.99
C TYR A 16 14.37 -7.98 5.87
N PRO A 17 15.57 -8.56 5.68
CA PRO A 17 16.50 -8.14 4.62
C PRO A 17 15.94 -8.31 3.20
N PHE A 18 16.43 -7.50 2.25
CA PHE A 18 16.05 -7.55 0.82
C PHE A 18 16.20 -8.94 0.19
N GLY A 19 17.22 -9.72 0.60
CA GLY A 19 17.42 -11.08 0.09
C GLY A 19 16.23 -12.02 0.35
N TRP A 20 15.55 -11.87 1.51
CA TRP A 20 14.34 -12.65 1.81
C TRP A 20 13.13 -12.18 1.01
N ALA A 21 13.01 -10.88 0.76
CA ALA A 21 11.98 -10.35 -0.14
C ALA A 21 12.15 -10.90 -1.57
N TRP A 22 13.39 -10.92 -2.08
CA TRP A 22 13.69 -11.50 -3.40
C TRP A 22 13.41 -13.02 -3.45
N ALA A 23 13.80 -13.75 -2.40
CA ALA A 23 13.52 -15.19 -2.30
C ALA A 23 12.00 -15.47 -2.33
N GLY A 24 11.21 -14.67 -1.62
CA GLY A 24 9.75 -14.77 -1.59
C GLY A 24 9.07 -14.51 -2.95
N ASN A 25 9.72 -13.75 -3.83
CA ASN A 25 9.19 -13.41 -5.15
C ASN A 25 9.69 -14.31 -6.28
N THR A 26 10.64 -15.20 -6.03
CA THR A 26 11.25 -16.05 -7.05
C THR A 26 10.17 -16.83 -7.83
N PRO A 27 10.18 -16.84 -9.18
CA PRO A 27 11.24 -16.35 -10.07
C PRO A 27 11.09 -14.89 -10.54
N LEU A 28 10.15 -14.13 -9.97
CA LEU A 28 9.83 -12.77 -10.39
C LEU A 28 10.88 -11.78 -9.89
N ARG A 29 11.15 -10.75 -10.70
CA ARG A 29 12.13 -9.71 -10.36
C ARG A 29 11.58 -8.71 -9.35
N LEU A 30 12.45 -8.33 -8.40
CA LEU A 30 12.21 -7.29 -7.40
C LEU A 30 11.00 -7.56 -6.49
N TRP A 31 10.49 -6.52 -5.82
CA TRP A 31 9.50 -6.64 -4.75
C TRP A 31 8.59 -5.42 -4.67
N LYS A 32 7.73 -5.38 -3.64
CA LYS A 32 6.81 -4.28 -3.32
C LYS A 32 7.43 -2.90 -3.62
N ARG A 33 6.64 -2.02 -4.24
CA ARG A 33 7.00 -0.68 -4.78
C ARG A 33 7.62 -0.66 -6.17
N HIS A 34 8.13 -1.78 -6.66
CA HIS A 34 8.64 -1.87 -8.03
C HIS A 34 7.54 -2.32 -8.99
N ALA A 35 7.50 -1.73 -10.19
CA ALA A 35 6.53 -2.09 -11.23
C ALA A 35 6.90 -3.41 -11.97
N TRP A 36 8.05 -4.00 -11.65
CA TRP A 36 8.44 -5.38 -12.01
C TRP A 36 7.45 -6.39 -11.43
N LEU A 37 7.32 -7.58 -12.04
CA LEU A 37 6.32 -8.57 -11.63
C LEU A 37 6.46 -9.03 -10.17
N GLY A 38 7.65 -8.99 -9.56
CA GLY A 38 7.80 -9.29 -8.13
C GLY A 38 7.15 -8.24 -7.22
N GLY A 39 6.89 -7.03 -7.72
CA GLY A 39 6.15 -6.00 -7.00
C GLY A 39 4.66 -5.93 -7.32
N VAL A 40 4.24 -6.35 -8.52
CA VAL A 40 2.85 -6.18 -8.99
C VAL A 40 2.07 -7.48 -9.23
N ARG A 41 2.73 -8.64 -9.31
CA ARG A 41 2.06 -9.94 -9.51
C ARG A 41 1.83 -10.62 -8.17
N THR A 42 0.58 -10.92 -7.89
CA THR A 42 0.15 -11.62 -6.67
C THR A 42 -0.81 -12.77 -7.02
N PRO A 43 -0.93 -13.79 -6.17
CA PRO A 43 -1.86 -14.88 -6.41
C PRO A 43 -3.32 -14.41 -6.25
N LEU A 44 -4.16 -14.73 -7.23
CA LEU A 44 -5.62 -14.63 -7.13
C LEU A 44 -6.20 -16.05 -7.14
N VAL A 45 -6.91 -16.42 -6.07
CA VAL A 45 -7.59 -17.71 -5.95
C VAL A 45 -9.09 -17.48 -5.97
N VAL A 46 -9.78 -18.12 -6.93
CA VAL A 46 -11.23 -18.01 -7.09
C VAL A 46 -11.89 -19.36 -6.79
N GLY A 47 -12.76 -19.38 -5.79
CA GLY A 47 -13.63 -20.52 -5.48
C GLY A 47 -15.07 -20.17 -5.81
N TRP A 48 -15.66 -20.85 -6.81
CA TRP A 48 -17.03 -20.57 -7.23
C TRP A 48 -17.77 -21.83 -7.69
N GLY A 49 -18.15 -22.64 -6.70
CA GLY A 49 -18.86 -23.94 -6.81
C GLY A 49 -19.33 -24.35 -8.21
N ALA A 50 -20.57 -24.02 -8.56
CA ALA A 50 -21.18 -24.48 -9.83
C ALA A 50 -20.64 -23.78 -11.10
N ARG A 51 -19.82 -22.72 -10.97
CA ARG A 51 -19.32 -21.91 -12.10
C ARG A 51 -17.87 -22.23 -12.47
N VAL A 52 -17.06 -22.66 -11.51
CA VAL A 52 -15.70 -23.16 -11.73
C VAL A 52 -15.78 -24.69 -11.67
N THR A 53 -15.88 -25.30 -12.84
CA THR A 53 -16.07 -26.75 -12.99
C THR A 53 -14.77 -27.55 -13.03
N ASP A 54 -13.62 -26.86 -12.98
CA ASP A 54 -12.27 -27.42 -13.03
C ASP A 54 -11.45 -27.04 -11.77
N PRO A 55 -11.70 -27.67 -10.60
CA PRO A 55 -10.93 -27.39 -9.39
C PRO A 55 -9.42 -27.57 -9.61
N GLY A 56 -8.64 -26.56 -9.19
CA GLY A 56 -7.19 -26.54 -9.41
C GLY A 56 -6.75 -26.07 -10.81
N GLY A 57 -7.69 -25.67 -11.67
CA GLY A 57 -7.39 -25.05 -12.96
C GLY A 57 -6.60 -23.75 -12.81
N ILE A 58 -5.71 -23.49 -13.77
CA ILE A 58 -4.88 -22.27 -13.84
C ILE A 58 -5.41 -21.40 -14.99
N ARG A 59 -5.46 -20.08 -14.76
CA ARG A 59 -5.79 -19.07 -15.78
C ARG A 59 -4.55 -18.25 -16.08
N GLY A 60 -4.23 -18.11 -17.37
CA GLY A 60 -3.03 -17.42 -17.86
C GLY A 60 -3.30 -16.02 -18.41
N GLN A 61 -4.58 -15.67 -18.59
CA GLN A 61 -5.02 -14.37 -19.08
C GLN A 61 -4.54 -13.26 -18.14
N PHE A 62 -4.01 -12.17 -18.70
CA PHE A 62 -3.62 -11.01 -17.93
C PHE A 62 -4.85 -10.39 -17.25
N CYS A 63 -4.77 -10.20 -15.93
CA CYS A 63 -5.77 -9.50 -15.14
C CYS A 63 -5.09 -8.50 -14.19
N HIS A 64 -5.86 -7.52 -13.74
CA HIS A 64 -5.40 -6.52 -12.77
C HIS A 64 -6.42 -6.33 -11.66
N ALA A 65 -6.00 -5.85 -10.49
CA ALA A 65 -6.87 -5.70 -9.32
C ALA A 65 -8.11 -4.83 -9.61
N VAL A 66 -8.00 -3.86 -10.52
CA VAL A 66 -9.12 -3.00 -10.95
C VAL A 66 -10.25 -3.78 -11.63
N ASP A 67 -9.97 -4.96 -12.18
CA ASP A 67 -10.98 -5.83 -12.83
C ASP A 67 -11.96 -6.46 -11.85
N LEU A 68 -11.58 -6.56 -10.57
CA LEU A 68 -12.37 -7.24 -9.54
C LEU A 68 -13.75 -6.59 -9.37
N PHE A 69 -13.81 -5.26 -9.36
CA PHE A 69 -15.08 -4.55 -9.19
C PHE A 69 -16.06 -4.88 -10.32
N SER A 70 -15.65 -4.68 -11.58
CA SER A 70 -16.47 -5.00 -12.76
C SER A 70 -16.84 -6.49 -12.82
N THR A 71 -15.93 -7.37 -12.40
CA THR A 71 -16.17 -8.83 -12.39
C THR A 71 -17.22 -9.23 -11.37
N VAL A 72 -17.20 -8.64 -10.17
CA VAL A 72 -18.19 -8.92 -9.12
C VAL A 72 -19.58 -8.39 -9.51
N LEU A 73 -19.65 -7.22 -10.15
CA LEU A 73 -20.92 -6.69 -10.65
C LEU A 73 -21.50 -7.56 -11.77
N ASP A 74 -20.67 -7.95 -12.75
CA ASP A 74 -21.07 -8.85 -13.84
C ASP A 74 -21.54 -10.21 -13.30
N ALA A 75 -20.80 -10.76 -12.33
CA ALA A 75 -21.18 -11.98 -11.60
C ALA A 75 -22.56 -11.88 -10.93
N ALA A 76 -22.91 -10.70 -10.43
CA ALA A 76 -24.19 -10.42 -9.77
C ALA A 76 -25.30 -10.03 -10.75
N GLY A 77 -25.01 -9.88 -12.05
CA GLY A 77 -25.95 -9.37 -13.04
C GLY A 77 -26.29 -7.88 -12.85
N ILE A 78 -25.37 -7.11 -12.27
CA ILE A 78 -25.51 -5.69 -11.99
C ILE A 78 -24.68 -4.90 -13.01
N ALA A 79 -25.28 -3.92 -13.67
CA ALA A 79 -24.54 -2.99 -14.52
C ALA A 79 -23.73 -2.02 -13.65
N VAL A 80 -22.57 -1.58 -14.15
CA VAL A 80 -21.77 -0.53 -13.51
C VAL A 80 -22.65 0.73 -13.38
N PRO A 81 -22.89 1.24 -12.15
CA PRO A 81 -23.80 2.36 -11.97
C PRO A 81 -23.12 3.69 -12.32
N ASP A 82 -23.80 4.52 -13.11
CA ASP A 82 -23.35 5.90 -13.37
C ASP A 82 -23.49 6.80 -12.12
N SER A 83 -24.36 6.42 -11.19
CA SER A 83 -24.56 7.12 -9.91
C SER A 83 -24.98 6.19 -8.78
N VAL A 84 -24.56 6.52 -7.56
CA VAL A 84 -24.95 5.83 -6.32
C VAL A 84 -25.36 6.88 -5.31
N ASP A 85 -26.57 6.77 -4.74
CA ASP A 85 -27.13 7.73 -3.77
C ASP A 85 -27.04 9.20 -4.18
N GLY A 86 -27.21 9.47 -5.49
CA GLY A 86 -27.14 10.82 -6.06
C GLY A 86 -25.72 11.32 -6.34
N VAL A 87 -24.68 10.53 -6.09
CA VAL A 87 -23.28 10.84 -6.41
C VAL A 87 -22.91 10.24 -7.75
N THR A 88 -22.50 11.07 -8.72
CA THR A 88 -21.95 10.61 -10.00
C THR A 88 -20.64 9.86 -9.77
N GLN A 89 -20.51 8.67 -10.36
CA GLN A 89 -19.32 7.84 -10.22
C GLN A 89 -18.27 8.19 -11.28
N GLN A 90 -16.99 7.98 -10.93
CA GLN A 90 -15.92 8.03 -11.91
C GLN A 90 -16.01 6.84 -12.87
N PRO A 91 -15.49 6.95 -14.11
CA PRO A 91 -15.35 5.80 -14.98
C PRO A 91 -14.57 4.67 -14.30
N VAL A 92 -15.03 3.45 -14.50
CA VAL A 92 -14.35 2.26 -13.98
C VAL A 92 -13.28 1.82 -14.98
N ASP A 93 -12.02 1.75 -14.55
CA ASP A 93 -10.89 1.33 -15.41
C ASP A 93 -10.80 -0.20 -15.59
N GLY A 94 -11.53 -0.95 -14.74
CA GLY A 94 -11.62 -2.40 -14.77
C GLY A 94 -12.60 -2.94 -15.81
N THR A 95 -12.26 -4.06 -16.43
CA THR A 95 -13.18 -4.84 -17.27
C THR A 95 -13.42 -6.21 -16.65
N SER A 96 -14.61 -6.80 -16.86
CA SER A 96 -14.95 -8.09 -16.24
C SER A 96 -14.05 -9.21 -16.79
N MET A 97 -13.41 -9.94 -15.88
CA MET A 97 -12.66 -11.17 -16.19
C MET A 97 -13.50 -12.44 -16.02
N LEU A 98 -14.83 -12.30 -15.84
CA LEU A 98 -15.74 -13.42 -15.55
C LEU A 98 -15.63 -14.55 -16.59
N ALA A 99 -15.50 -14.20 -17.87
CA ALA A 99 -15.32 -15.19 -18.93
C ALA A 99 -14.09 -16.07 -18.70
N GLY A 100 -12.93 -15.48 -18.37
CA GLY A 100 -11.71 -16.20 -18.06
C GLY A 100 -11.79 -17.05 -16.79
N ILE A 101 -12.62 -16.66 -15.82
CA ILE A 101 -12.88 -17.48 -14.62
C ILE A 101 -13.59 -18.78 -15.01
N THR A 102 -14.67 -18.70 -15.79
CA THR A 102 -15.52 -19.85 -16.12
C THR A 102 -15.06 -20.67 -17.32
N ASP A 103 -14.25 -20.09 -18.20
CA ASP A 103 -13.70 -20.76 -19.39
C ASP A 103 -12.18 -20.53 -19.48
N PRO A 104 -11.35 -21.58 -19.26
CA PRO A 104 -9.90 -21.47 -19.41
C PRO A 104 -9.44 -21.02 -20.81
N GLY A 105 -10.25 -21.28 -21.85
CA GLY A 105 -9.97 -20.94 -23.24
C GLY A 105 -10.48 -19.56 -23.67
N ALA A 106 -11.06 -18.78 -22.76
CA ALA A 106 -11.54 -17.44 -23.07
C ALA A 106 -10.39 -16.54 -23.51
N ALA A 107 -10.68 -15.66 -24.47
CA ALA A 107 -9.76 -14.59 -24.85
C ALA A 107 -9.46 -13.69 -23.64
N GLU A 108 -8.27 -13.11 -23.65
CA GLU A 108 -7.88 -12.13 -22.63
C GLU A 108 -8.81 -10.91 -22.68
N HIS A 109 -9.37 -10.52 -21.54
CA HIS A 109 -10.31 -9.40 -21.43
C HIS A 109 -9.62 -8.04 -21.42
N ARG A 110 -8.31 -8.00 -21.18
CA ARG A 110 -7.52 -6.79 -20.98
C ARG A 110 -6.32 -6.74 -21.92
N SER A 111 -6.29 -5.77 -22.81
CA SER A 111 -5.17 -5.54 -23.73
C SER A 111 -4.16 -4.50 -23.25
N LEU A 112 -4.46 -3.74 -22.20
CA LEU A 112 -3.63 -2.60 -21.75
C LEU A 112 -3.71 -2.42 -20.22
N GLN A 113 -2.57 -2.17 -19.59
CA GLN A 113 -2.49 -1.72 -18.20
C GLN A 113 -1.18 -0.96 -17.96
N TYR A 114 -1.26 0.29 -17.50
CA TYR A 114 -0.10 1.04 -17.02
C TYR A 114 0.13 0.80 -15.52
N PHE A 115 1.36 1.03 -15.07
CA PHE A 115 1.77 0.97 -13.68
C PHE A 115 2.69 2.14 -13.37
N GLU A 116 2.49 2.77 -12.21
CA GLU A 116 3.39 3.74 -11.63
C GLU A 116 3.35 3.57 -10.10
N MET A 117 4.52 3.54 -9.47
CA MET A 117 4.63 3.65 -8.03
C MET A 117 5.96 4.29 -7.65
N MET A 118 5.89 5.51 -7.11
CA MET A 118 7.06 6.25 -6.59
C MET A 118 8.19 6.36 -7.61
N GLY A 119 7.83 6.56 -8.89
CA GLY A 119 8.78 6.65 -10.00
C GLY A 119 9.10 5.33 -10.70
N SER A 120 8.76 4.17 -10.12
CA SER A 120 8.88 2.88 -10.81
C SER A 120 7.74 2.71 -11.81
N ARG A 121 8.05 2.48 -13.09
CA ARG A 121 7.07 2.52 -14.19
C ARG A 121 7.03 1.22 -14.97
N ALA A 122 5.83 0.84 -15.40
CA ALA A 122 5.66 -0.26 -16.35
C ALA A 122 4.39 -0.09 -17.19
N ILE A 123 4.34 -0.78 -18.32
CA ILE A 123 3.13 -0.92 -19.12
C ILE A 123 3.04 -2.34 -19.68
N TYR A 124 1.85 -2.91 -19.60
CA TYR A 124 1.45 -4.09 -20.34
C TYR A 124 0.62 -3.67 -21.55
N ALA A 125 0.96 -4.17 -22.75
CA ALA A 125 0.03 -4.13 -23.88
C ALA A 125 0.16 -5.36 -24.79
N ASP A 126 -0.97 -6.02 -25.05
CA ASP A 126 -1.10 -7.15 -26.00
C ASP A 126 -0.06 -8.27 -25.79
N GLY A 127 0.18 -8.67 -24.55
CA GLY A 127 1.15 -9.71 -24.16
C GLY A 127 2.60 -9.22 -24.02
N TRP A 128 2.89 -7.96 -24.35
CA TRP A 128 4.18 -7.33 -24.08
C TRP A 128 4.14 -6.56 -22.77
N LYS A 129 5.24 -6.57 -22.03
CA LYS A 129 5.44 -5.68 -20.89
C LYS A 129 6.76 -4.93 -21.03
N ALA A 130 6.70 -3.61 -20.88
CA ALA A 130 7.89 -2.78 -20.74
C ALA A 130 7.97 -2.21 -19.32
N THR A 131 9.17 -2.15 -18.75
CA THR A 131 9.42 -1.69 -17.37
C THR A 131 10.71 -0.90 -17.31
N THR A 132 10.74 0.19 -16.53
CA THR A 132 11.95 0.99 -16.32
C THR A 132 12.89 0.36 -15.29
N ASP A 133 14.18 0.67 -15.39
CA ASP A 133 15.19 0.33 -14.39
C ASP A 133 15.36 1.38 -13.27
N PHE A 134 14.34 2.22 -13.04
CA PHE A 134 14.35 3.23 -11.99
C PHE A 134 14.45 2.63 -10.60
N VAL A 135 15.33 3.19 -9.76
CA VAL A 135 15.51 2.80 -8.35
C VAL A 135 15.02 3.94 -7.44
N PRO A 136 13.88 3.76 -6.76
CA PRO A 136 13.35 4.76 -5.84
C PRO A 136 14.32 5.07 -4.69
N ASN A 137 14.33 6.32 -4.24
CA ASN A 137 15.08 6.76 -3.07
C ASN A 137 14.42 6.30 -1.76
N GLN A 138 14.40 4.99 -1.50
CA GLN A 138 13.86 4.42 -0.27
C GLN A 138 14.75 3.34 0.32
N PHE A 139 14.78 3.27 1.66
CA PHE A 139 15.40 2.18 2.44
C PHE A 139 16.85 1.82 2.02
N GLY A 140 17.61 2.79 1.48
CA GLY A 140 18.97 2.57 1.00
C GLY A 140 19.06 1.72 -0.28
N GLU A 141 17.97 1.53 -1.04
CA GLU A 141 17.96 0.69 -2.25
C GLU A 141 19.03 1.14 -3.28
N ARG A 142 19.26 2.45 -3.43
CA ARG A 142 20.30 3.00 -4.33
C ARG A 142 21.74 2.62 -3.96
N GLU A 143 21.98 2.17 -2.73
CA GLU A 143 23.32 1.72 -2.28
C GLU A 143 23.62 0.28 -2.70
N VAL A 144 22.57 -0.50 -2.98
CA VAL A 144 22.67 -1.96 -3.18
C VAL A 144 22.08 -2.43 -4.51
N MET A 145 21.35 -1.58 -5.22
CA MET A 145 20.75 -1.86 -6.52
C MET A 145 21.41 -1.07 -7.64
N THR A 146 21.44 -1.65 -8.83
CA THR A 146 21.87 -0.99 -10.06
C THR A 146 20.65 -0.59 -10.87
N GLY A 147 20.61 0.65 -11.34
CA GLY A 147 19.54 1.19 -12.17
C GLY A 147 19.66 2.70 -12.33
N SER A 148 18.61 3.31 -12.87
CA SER A 148 18.52 4.75 -13.06
C SER A 148 17.99 5.46 -11.81
N PHE A 149 18.35 6.73 -11.66
CA PHE A 149 17.86 7.64 -10.61
C PHE A 149 17.24 8.91 -11.20
N ASP A 150 17.04 8.94 -12.52
CA ASP A 150 16.55 10.09 -13.27
C ASP A 150 15.58 9.61 -14.34
N PHE A 151 14.33 10.09 -14.25
CA PHE A 151 13.24 9.70 -15.14
C PHE A 151 13.53 9.95 -16.62
N ASP A 152 14.38 10.94 -16.94
CA ASP A 152 14.77 11.29 -18.30
C ASP A 152 15.79 10.31 -18.90
N THR A 153 16.47 9.53 -18.05
CA THR A 153 17.53 8.59 -18.46
C THR A 153 17.19 7.12 -18.19
N ASP A 154 15.99 6.84 -17.68
CA ASP A 154 15.51 5.49 -17.43
C ASP A 154 15.57 4.62 -18.69
N ARG A 155 16.10 3.41 -18.55
CA ARG A 155 16.05 2.42 -19.63
C ARG A 155 14.77 1.60 -19.50
N TRP A 156 14.01 1.52 -20.59
CA TRP A 156 12.92 0.56 -20.73
C TRP A 156 13.43 -0.81 -21.16
N SER A 157 13.28 -1.81 -20.29
CA SER A 157 13.42 -3.23 -20.62
C SER A 157 12.10 -3.76 -21.17
N LEU A 158 12.15 -4.75 -22.06
CA LEU A 158 10.97 -5.30 -22.76
C LEU A 158 10.90 -6.83 -22.64
N PHE A 159 9.71 -7.34 -22.33
CA PHE A 159 9.44 -8.75 -22.10
C PHE A 159 8.18 -9.20 -22.82
N ARG A 160 8.20 -10.42 -23.36
CA ARG A 160 7.03 -11.09 -23.92
C ARG A 160 6.43 -12.02 -22.87
N LEU A 161 5.40 -11.57 -22.15
CA LEU A 161 4.90 -12.29 -20.97
C LEU A 161 4.21 -13.62 -21.30
N THR A 162 3.77 -13.82 -22.56
CA THR A 162 3.24 -15.11 -23.00
C THR A 162 4.29 -16.23 -22.97
N ASP A 163 5.56 -15.86 -23.11
CA ASP A 163 6.67 -16.80 -23.27
C ASP A 163 7.64 -16.72 -22.07
N ASP A 164 7.70 -15.56 -21.42
CA ASP A 164 8.53 -15.28 -20.24
C ASP A 164 7.71 -14.59 -19.15
N PHE A 165 7.09 -15.41 -18.29
CA PHE A 165 6.29 -14.92 -17.16
C PHE A 165 7.15 -14.31 -16.03
N SER A 166 8.48 -14.39 -16.13
CA SER A 166 9.43 -14.04 -15.07
C SER A 166 10.22 -12.76 -15.33
N GLU A 167 10.08 -12.16 -16.52
CA GLU A 167 10.87 -11.00 -16.97
C GLU A 167 12.38 -11.28 -16.93
N SER A 168 12.77 -12.49 -17.33
CA SER A 168 14.15 -12.95 -17.31
C SER A 168 14.94 -12.51 -18.54
N ALA A 169 14.30 -12.48 -19.72
CA ALA A 169 14.94 -12.20 -21.01
C ALA A 169 14.49 -10.84 -21.56
N ASP A 170 15.35 -9.83 -21.40
CA ASP A 170 15.12 -8.49 -21.97
C ASP A 170 15.40 -8.49 -23.47
N VAL A 171 14.37 -8.27 -24.28
CA VAL A 171 14.42 -8.23 -25.75
C VAL A 171 14.28 -6.82 -26.31
N ALA A 172 14.47 -5.78 -25.48
CA ALA A 172 14.32 -4.38 -25.89
C ALA A 172 15.20 -4.00 -27.09
N ALA A 173 16.44 -4.48 -27.13
CA ALA A 173 17.38 -4.20 -28.22
C ALA A 173 16.97 -4.84 -29.56
N GLU A 174 16.21 -5.94 -29.51
CA GLU A 174 15.71 -6.65 -30.69
C GLU A 174 14.40 -6.05 -31.22
N HIS A 175 13.66 -5.34 -30.35
CA HIS A 175 12.37 -4.75 -30.67
C HIS A 175 12.27 -3.26 -30.28
N PRO A 176 13.19 -2.39 -30.76
CA PRO A 176 13.22 -0.98 -30.37
C PRO A 176 11.93 -0.22 -30.72
N GLU A 177 11.27 -0.60 -31.82
CA GLU A 177 9.99 0.00 -32.23
C GLU A 177 8.87 -0.30 -31.23
N THR A 178 8.90 -1.49 -30.61
CA THR A 178 7.92 -1.90 -29.60
C THR A 178 8.17 -1.17 -28.29
N VAL A 179 9.43 -1.01 -27.89
CA VAL A 179 9.81 -0.20 -26.72
C VAL A 179 9.26 1.21 -26.86
N LYS A 180 9.58 1.88 -27.98
CA LYS A 180 9.12 3.24 -28.25
C LYS A 180 7.60 3.37 -28.20
N ARG A 181 6.88 2.44 -28.86
CA ARG A 181 5.42 2.42 -28.84
C ARG A 181 4.86 2.29 -27.42
N LEU A 182 5.42 1.39 -26.61
CA LEU A 182 4.96 1.15 -25.25
C LEU A 182 5.28 2.33 -24.33
N GLU A 183 6.45 2.95 -24.48
CA GLU A 183 6.79 4.17 -23.77
C GLU A 183 5.82 5.32 -24.09
N GLU A 184 5.53 5.55 -25.38
CA GLU A 184 4.54 6.56 -25.80
C GLU A 184 3.14 6.27 -25.24
N LEU A 185 2.72 5.00 -25.24
CA LEU A 185 1.47 4.57 -24.63
C LEU A 185 1.46 4.79 -23.11
N TRP A 186 2.58 4.55 -22.42
CA TRP A 186 2.69 4.79 -20.99
C TRP A 186 2.51 6.26 -20.66
N TRP A 187 3.13 7.18 -21.42
CA TRP A 187 2.93 8.61 -21.22
C TRP A 187 1.49 9.07 -21.48
N ALA A 188 0.83 8.49 -22.50
CA ALA A 188 -0.58 8.77 -22.77
C ALA A 188 -1.49 8.31 -21.60
N GLU A 189 -1.28 7.09 -21.11
CA GLU A 189 -2.02 6.56 -19.95
C GLU A 189 -1.70 7.32 -18.66
N ALA A 190 -0.44 7.72 -18.44
CA ALA A 190 -0.06 8.54 -17.30
C ALA A 190 -0.80 9.89 -17.29
N GLY A 191 -0.91 10.54 -18.45
CA GLY A 191 -1.68 11.77 -18.60
C GLY A 191 -3.19 11.55 -18.37
N ARG A 192 -3.76 10.49 -18.94
CA ARG A 192 -5.17 10.13 -18.76
C ARG A 192 -5.53 9.86 -17.30
N ASN A 193 -4.63 9.23 -16.56
CA ASN A 193 -4.87 8.79 -15.18
C ASN A 193 -4.27 9.73 -14.12
N GLN A 194 -3.96 10.97 -14.49
CA GLN A 194 -3.50 12.02 -13.56
C GLN A 194 -2.24 11.65 -12.76
N VAL A 195 -1.36 10.85 -13.36
CA VAL A 195 -0.09 10.41 -12.74
C VAL A 195 0.94 11.55 -12.70
N LEU A 196 0.80 12.53 -13.58
CA LEU A 196 1.79 13.59 -13.77
C LEU A 196 1.55 14.80 -12.85
N PRO A 197 2.61 15.45 -12.34
CA PRO A 197 4.03 15.14 -12.55
C PRO A 197 4.51 13.94 -11.73
N LEU A 198 5.61 13.31 -12.15
CA LEU A 198 6.19 12.17 -11.44
C LEU A 198 6.88 12.60 -10.16
N PHE A 199 6.61 11.87 -9.08
CA PHE A 199 7.27 12.04 -7.80
C PHE A 199 7.80 10.70 -7.30
N GLU A 200 9.03 10.68 -6.80
CA GLU A 200 9.52 9.59 -5.97
C GLU A 200 9.45 9.96 -4.49
N PHE A 201 9.81 9.04 -3.59
CA PHE A 201 9.90 9.35 -2.17
C PHE A 201 11.12 10.24 -1.87
N PRO A 202 11.03 11.19 -0.93
CA PRO A 202 9.88 11.50 -0.07
C PRO A 202 8.85 12.45 -0.70
N ASP A 203 9.15 13.08 -1.83
CA ASP A 203 8.30 14.11 -2.45
C ASP A 203 6.89 13.59 -2.77
N SER A 204 6.75 12.31 -3.12
CA SER A 204 5.46 11.65 -3.33
C SER A 204 4.55 11.69 -2.10
N MET A 205 5.09 11.79 -0.88
CA MET A 205 4.28 11.93 0.33
C MET A 205 3.56 13.27 0.39
N ALA A 206 4.22 14.37 -0.02
CA ALA A 206 3.64 15.70 -0.01
C ALA A 206 2.55 15.88 -1.07
N HIS A 207 2.53 15.02 -2.10
CA HIS A 207 1.61 15.08 -3.23
C HIS A 207 0.54 13.98 -3.23
N MET A 208 0.46 13.17 -2.17
CA MET A 208 -0.64 12.22 -2.00
C MET A 208 -1.98 12.95 -1.92
N HIS A 209 -2.93 12.54 -2.76
CA HIS A 209 -4.29 13.05 -2.66
C HIS A 209 -4.86 12.72 -1.27
N PRO A 210 -5.45 13.68 -0.53
CA PRO A 210 -5.88 13.48 0.85
C PRO A 210 -7.09 12.53 1.04
N GLY A 211 -7.45 11.75 0.01
CA GLY A 211 -8.60 10.85 -0.02
C GLY A 211 -9.96 11.55 0.08
N ALA A 212 -11.04 10.77 0.03
CA ALA A 212 -12.41 11.27 0.23
C ALA A 212 -12.71 11.58 1.71
N TYR A 213 -11.93 11.02 2.63
CA TYR A 213 -12.05 11.17 4.06
C TYR A 213 -10.70 11.66 4.63
N PRO A 214 -10.35 12.94 4.41
CA PRO A 214 -9.13 13.51 4.97
C PRO A 214 -9.14 13.47 6.50
N GLN A 215 -7.97 13.60 7.11
CA GLN A 215 -7.90 13.76 8.56
C GLN A 215 -8.80 14.92 9.00
N PRO A 216 -9.67 14.70 10.00
CA PRO A 216 -10.60 15.73 10.41
C PRO A 216 -9.86 16.83 11.18
N ALA A 217 -10.27 18.08 10.98
CA ALA A 217 -9.81 19.18 11.83
C ALA A 217 -10.34 19.04 13.28
N THR A 218 -11.52 18.44 13.44
CA THR A 218 -12.17 18.21 14.73
C THR A 218 -12.91 16.89 14.72
N ALA A 219 -12.80 16.10 15.79
CA ALA A 219 -13.57 14.88 15.97
C ALA A 219 -14.09 14.77 17.41
N THR A 220 -15.24 14.10 17.59
CA THR A 220 -15.82 13.80 18.91
C THR A 220 -16.09 12.31 18.99
N TYR A 221 -15.60 11.69 20.07
CA TYR A 221 -15.71 10.26 20.30
C TYR A 221 -16.52 9.98 21.54
N ALA A 222 -17.44 9.02 21.45
CA ALA A 222 -18.31 8.61 22.55
C ALA A 222 -17.84 7.28 23.16
N PRO A 223 -18.11 7.04 24.45
CA PRO A 223 -17.86 5.75 25.08
C PRO A 223 -18.57 4.58 24.37
N GLY A 224 -17.98 3.37 24.46
CA GLY A 224 -18.56 2.14 23.92
C GLY A 224 -18.18 1.82 22.46
N GLY A 225 -17.35 2.66 21.83
CA GLY A 225 -16.75 2.39 20.51
C GLY A 225 -15.54 1.44 20.57
N GLY A 226 -15.04 1.07 19.38
CA GLY A 226 -13.78 0.35 19.22
C GLY A 226 -12.57 1.29 19.14
N PRO A 227 -11.35 0.75 18.92
CA PRO A 227 -10.15 1.54 18.67
C PRO A 227 -10.35 2.54 17.52
N ILE A 228 -9.82 3.74 17.68
CA ILE A 228 -9.89 4.81 16.69
C ILE A 228 -8.65 4.73 15.80
N GLN A 229 -8.83 4.71 14.49
CA GLN A 229 -7.70 4.77 13.56
C GLN A 229 -7.04 6.15 13.62
N GLU A 230 -5.70 6.20 13.60
CA GLU A 230 -4.94 7.45 13.68
C GLU A 230 -5.30 8.46 12.58
N SER A 231 -5.65 7.99 11.37
CA SER A 231 -6.12 8.84 10.27
C SER A 231 -7.49 9.50 10.53
N GLN A 232 -8.19 9.11 11.59
CA GLN A 232 -9.45 9.76 12.00
C GLN A 232 -9.23 10.76 13.14
N LEU A 233 -8.01 10.89 13.66
CA LEU A 233 -7.67 11.90 14.64
C LEU A 233 -7.20 13.18 13.93
N PRO A 234 -7.43 14.36 14.53
CA PRO A 234 -6.73 15.56 14.11
C PRO A 234 -5.22 15.34 14.15
N SER A 235 -4.51 15.85 13.14
CA SER A 235 -3.07 15.70 13.04
C SER A 235 -2.37 16.24 14.29
N THR A 236 -1.52 15.41 14.89
CA THR A 236 -0.61 15.80 15.98
C THR A 236 0.77 16.21 15.45
N LEU A 237 0.95 16.27 14.12
CA LEU A 237 2.20 16.67 13.49
C LEU A 237 2.45 18.17 13.77
N GLY A 238 3.64 18.51 14.25
CA GLY A 238 4.00 19.88 14.62
C GLY A 238 3.71 20.24 16.08
N GLY A 239 3.22 19.28 16.87
CA GLY A 239 2.89 19.46 18.29
C GLY A 239 1.40 19.63 18.54
N PHE A 240 0.97 19.41 19.77
CA PHE A 240 -0.43 19.50 20.17
C PHE A 240 -0.55 19.85 21.66
N ASP A 241 -1.71 20.43 22.01
CA ASP A 241 -2.14 20.58 23.39
C ASP A 241 -3.18 19.51 23.71
N LEU A 242 -2.99 18.78 24.81
CA LEU A 242 -3.96 17.80 25.31
C LEU A 242 -4.58 18.32 26.61
N THR A 243 -5.90 18.49 26.61
CA THR A 243 -6.67 18.80 27.83
C THR A 243 -7.61 17.64 28.14
N ALA A 244 -7.49 17.07 29.33
CA ALA A 244 -8.36 16.01 29.82
C ALA A 244 -9.06 16.47 31.10
N ARG A 245 -10.36 16.15 31.22
CA ARG A 245 -11.10 16.24 32.48
C ARG A 245 -11.41 14.84 32.94
N ILE A 246 -10.84 14.46 34.07
CA ILE A 246 -10.99 13.13 34.66
C ILE A 246 -11.82 13.29 35.93
N VAL A 247 -12.77 12.38 36.12
CA VAL A 247 -13.57 12.30 37.35
C VAL A 247 -13.20 11.01 38.05
N VAL A 248 -12.52 11.13 39.19
CA VAL A 248 -12.18 9.99 40.07
C VAL A 248 -13.27 9.88 41.14
N PRO A 249 -14.02 8.77 41.22
CA PRO A 249 -15.07 8.62 42.23
C PRO A 249 -14.52 8.63 43.66
N GLU A 250 -15.18 9.34 44.57
CA GLU A 250 -14.84 9.32 46.00
C GLU A 250 -15.08 7.92 46.60
N GLY A 251 -14.16 7.46 47.43
CA GLY A 251 -14.29 6.20 48.18
C GLY A 251 -13.63 4.98 47.54
N ASP A 252 -13.00 5.13 46.38
CA ASP A 252 -12.12 4.08 45.84
C ASP A 252 -10.82 4.06 46.66
N THR A 253 -10.54 2.95 47.35
CA THR A 253 -9.32 2.77 48.13
C THR A 253 -8.10 2.51 47.25
N HIS A 254 -8.33 2.25 45.96
CA HIS A 254 -7.29 2.17 44.95
C HIS A 254 -7.03 3.58 44.41
N ARG A 255 -5.76 3.99 44.36
CA ARG A 255 -5.40 5.21 43.63
C ARG A 255 -5.84 5.03 42.18
N ALA A 256 -6.41 6.07 41.56
CA ALA A 256 -6.80 6.00 40.16
C ALA A 256 -5.57 5.65 39.31
N GLU A 257 -5.69 4.57 38.53
CA GLU A 257 -4.62 4.03 37.69
C GLU A 257 -5.20 3.57 36.35
N GLY A 258 -4.46 3.83 35.26
CA GLY A 258 -4.84 3.34 33.93
C GLY A 258 -4.57 4.33 32.80
N ILE A 259 -4.67 3.83 31.57
CA ILE A 259 -4.51 4.61 30.33
C ILE A 259 -5.71 5.54 30.14
N ILE A 260 -5.44 6.83 29.93
CA ILE A 260 -6.45 7.84 29.57
C ILE A 260 -6.55 7.93 28.03
N ALA A 261 -5.41 8.05 27.36
CA ALA A 261 -5.31 8.11 25.90
C ALA A 261 -3.93 7.61 25.46
N ALA A 262 -3.86 6.92 24.32
CA ALA A 262 -2.59 6.51 23.73
C ALA A 262 -2.72 6.37 22.20
N ILE A 263 -1.63 6.69 21.50
CA ILE A 263 -1.46 6.50 20.06
C ILE A 263 -0.08 5.87 19.84
N GLY A 264 -0.01 4.87 18.97
CA GLY A 264 1.23 4.20 18.59
C GLY A 264 1.64 3.06 19.52
N ASP A 265 2.94 2.79 19.58
CA ASP A 265 3.54 1.68 20.32
C ASP A 265 4.90 2.08 20.96
N ALA A 266 5.67 1.09 21.41
CA ALA A 266 6.98 1.31 22.04
C ALA A 266 8.06 1.86 21.09
N HIS A 267 7.83 1.83 19.77
CA HIS A 267 8.75 2.28 18.73
C HIS A 267 8.39 3.64 18.15
N GLY A 268 7.18 4.14 18.42
CA GLY A 268 6.76 5.47 18.06
C GLY A 268 5.35 5.77 18.56
N GLY A 269 5.16 6.93 19.19
CA GLY A 269 3.85 7.36 19.67
C GLY A 269 3.89 8.05 21.03
N TRP A 270 2.72 8.17 21.65
CA TRP A 270 2.58 8.77 22.97
C TRP A 270 1.42 8.16 23.76
N GLY A 271 1.49 8.29 25.08
CA GLY A 271 0.43 7.86 25.99
C GLY A 271 0.31 8.77 27.20
N CYS A 272 -0.92 9.01 27.63
CA CYS A 272 -1.26 9.70 28.86
C CYS A 272 -2.01 8.73 29.78
N TYR A 273 -1.57 8.60 31.03
CA TYR A 273 -2.11 7.65 31.98
C TYR A 273 -1.98 8.14 33.42
N LEU A 274 -2.77 7.55 34.31
CA LEU A 274 -2.62 7.71 35.76
C LEU A 274 -1.80 6.55 36.33
N LEU A 275 -0.83 6.87 37.18
CA LEU A 275 -0.06 5.89 37.95
C LEU A 275 0.10 6.41 39.37
N GLU A 276 -0.34 5.62 40.37
CA GLU A 276 -0.38 6.06 41.77
C GLU A 276 -1.07 7.42 41.97
N GLY A 277 -2.12 7.69 41.17
CA GLY A 277 -2.85 8.96 41.20
C GLY A 277 -2.08 10.15 40.62
N ARG A 278 -0.96 9.95 39.93
CA ARG A 278 -0.25 11.01 39.19
C ARG A 278 -0.51 10.89 37.71
N LEU A 279 -0.83 12.00 37.06
CA LEU A 279 -0.85 12.09 35.61
C LEU A 279 0.57 11.98 35.04
N VAL A 280 0.75 11.03 34.12
CA VAL A 280 2.00 10.79 33.40
C VAL A 280 1.74 10.88 31.90
N ALA A 281 2.60 11.62 31.20
CA ALA A 281 2.71 11.62 29.75
C ALA A 281 3.99 10.91 29.35
N ALA A 282 3.90 9.98 28.41
CA ALA A 282 5.02 9.24 27.85
C ALA A 282 5.07 9.41 26.34
N PHE A 283 6.27 9.58 25.79
CA PHE A 283 6.54 9.71 24.35
C PHE A 283 7.59 8.70 23.96
N ALA A 284 7.22 7.75 23.10
CA ALA A 284 8.15 6.82 22.48
C ALA A 284 8.80 7.51 21.28
N MET A 285 10.05 7.92 21.47
CA MET A 285 10.88 8.57 20.46
C MET A 285 11.84 7.53 19.86
N LEU A 286 12.36 7.81 18.67
CA LEU A 286 13.31 6.93 17.98
C LEU A 286 14.56 6.62 18.81
N ASP A 287 14.96 7.53 19.70
CA ASP A 287 16.13 7.43 20.57
C ASP A 287 15.80 7.01 22.02
N GLY A 288 14.52 6.80 22.35
CA GLY A 288 14.12 6.28 23.66
C GLY A 288 12.76 6.78 24.16
N LEU A 289 12.48 6.49 25.43
CA LEU A 289 11.22 6.83 26.07
C LEU A 289 11.38 8.08 26.94
N VAL A 290 10.65 9.14 26.59
CA VAL A 290 10.53 10.34 27.43
C VAL A 290 9.29 10.21 28.29
N ARG A 291 9.41 10.47 29.60
CA ARG A 291 8.28 10.50 30.54
C ARG A 291 8.26 11.80 31.33
N VAL A 292 7.09 12.39 31.47
CA VAL A 292 6.84 13.57 32.31
C VAL A 292 5.67 13.23 33.23
N ALA A 293 5.85 13.43 34.52
CA ALA A 293 4.82 13.18 35.53
C ALA A 293 4.53 14.47 36.31
N CYS A 294 3.27 14.66 36.72
CA CYS A 294 2.91 15.73 37.63
C CYS A 294 3.53 15.49 39.02
N ASP A 295 3.97 16.57 39.68
CA ASP A 295 4.62 16.51 41.00
C ASP A 295 3.63 16.12 42.11
N GLU A 296 2.39 16.63 42.04
CA GLU A 296 1.32 16.34 42.99
C GLU A 296 0.36 15.27 42.42
N PRO A 297 -0.11 14.32 43.25
CA PRO A 297 -1.21 13.44 42.86
C PRO A 297 -2.51 14.22 42.68
N ASP A 298 -3.43 13.70 41.86
CA ASP A 298 -4.76 14.25 41.64
C ASP A 298 -5.47 14.44 42.99
N ARG A 299 -6.02 15.66 43.20
CA ARG A 299 -6.81 16.01 44.39
C ARG A 299 -8.27 15.64 44.22
#